data_AF-N6X576-F1
#
_entry.id   AF-N6X576-F1
#
_cell.length_a   1.000
_cell.length_b   1.000
_cell.length_c   1.000
_cell.angle_alpha   90.00
_cell.angle_beta   90.00
_cell.angle_gamma   90.00
#
_symmetry.space_group_name_H-M   'P 1'
#
loop_
_entity.id
_entity.type
_entity.pdbx_description
1 polymer ?
#
loop_
_entity_poly.entity_id
_entity_poly.type
_entity_poly.pdbx_seq_one_letter_code
_entity_poly.pdbx_strand_id
1 'polypeptide(L)' 'AQPHHAYLFSNRRGTRLKVLVHDGFGVWLACRRLNQGRFHWTEGQGGVALTRTQFDALVLGLPWQRLG' A
#
# COMPACT_ATOMS: atom_id res chain seq x y z
N ALA A 1 11.88 7.52 8.59
CA ALA A 1 10.46 7.55 8.19
C ALA A 1 9.86 8.85 8.69
N GLN A 2 9.04 9.53 7.90
CA GLN A 2 8.42 10.79 8.31
C GLN A 2 7.27 10.51 9.28
N PRO A 3 7.13 11.28 10.37
CA PRO A 3 5.95 11.23 11.23
C PRO A 3 4.66 11.43 10.44
N HIS A 4 3.59 10.78 10.87
CA HIS A 4 2.26 10.85 10.24
C HIS A 4 2.24 10.37 8.78
N HIS A 5 3.13 9.45 8.41
CA HIS A 5 3.18 8.85 7.08
C HIS A 5 2.99 7.33 7.13
N ALA A 6 2.41 6.80 6.06
CA ALA A 6 2.29 5.37 5.81
C ALA A 6 3.09 4.99 4.56
N TYR A 7 3.85 3.89 4.66
CA TYR A 7 4.61 3.32 3.56
C TYR A 7 4.04 1.96 3.21
N LEU A 8 3.72 1.77 1.93
CA LEU A 8 3.13 0.54 1.43
C LEU A 8 4.18 -0.29 0.71
N PHE A 9 4.15 -1.59 0.96
CA PHE A 9 5.02 -2.56 0.29
C PHE A 9 4.21 -3.78 -0.14
N SER A 10 4.42 -4.23 -1.36
CA SER A 10 3.91 -5.52 -1.82
C SER A 10 5.04 -6.54 -1.90
N ASN A 11 4.73 -7.80 -1.61
CA ASN A 11 5.69 -8.86 -1.90
C ASN A 11 5.79 -9.09 -3.41
N ARG A 12 6.88 -9.73 -3.88
CA ARG A 12 7.07 -10.02 -5.33
C ARG A 12 5.93 -10.81 -5.98
N ARG A 13 5.18 -11.58 -5.19
CA ARG A 13 4.00 -12.30 -5.68
C ARG A 13 2.73 -11.43 -5.73
N GLY A 14 2.72 -10.21 -5.21
CA GLY A 14 1.52 -9.36 -5.16
C GLY A 14 0.42 -9.87 -4.23
N THR A 15 0.69 -10.86 -3.37
CA THR A 15 -0.33 -11.52 -2.54
C THR A 15 -0.46 -10.91 -1.14
N ARG A 16 0.51 -10.09 -0.73
CA ARG A 16 0.56 -9.49 0.61
C ARG A 16 0.88 -8.00 0.47
N LEU A 17 0.10 -7.18 1.15
CA LEU A 17 0.38 -5.77 1.35
C LEU A 17 0.84 -5.56 2.79
N LYS A 18 1.96 -4.87 2.97
CA LYS A 18 2.46 -4.40 4.26
C LYS A 18 2.32 -2.89 4.31
N VAL A 19 1.73 -2.37 5.38
CA VAL A 19 1.56 -0.94 5.64
C VAL A 19 2.35 -0.60 6.89
N LEU A 20 3.43 0.14 6.73
CA LEU A 20 4.26 0.64 7.83
C LEU A 20 3.83 2.07 8.14
N VAL A 21 3.25 2.30 9.31
CA VAL A 21 2.75 3.63 9.72
C VAL A 21 3.65 4.19 10.81
N HIS A 22 4.21 5.37 10.59
CA HIS A 22 4.85 6.13 11.65
C HIS A 22 3.82 7.11 12.23
N ASP A 23 3.36 6.88 13.46
CA ASP A 23 2.28 7.69 14.06
C ASP A 23 2.78 8.99 14.73
N GLY A 24 4.09 9.10 14.94
CA GLY A 24 4.75 10.24 15.59
C GLY A 24 5.43 9.86 16.90
N PHE A 25 4.99 8.76 17.52
CA PHE A 25 5.56 8.21 18.76
C PHE A 25 6.26 6.88 18.53
N GLY A 26 5.80 6.12 17.53
CA GLY A 26 6.33 4.83 17.18
C GLY A 26 5.91 4.40 15.79
N VAL A 27 6.02 3.10 15.56
CA VAL A 27 5.76 2.48 14.25
C VAL A 27 4.82 1.30 14.40
N TRP A 28 3.78 1.29 13.58
CA TRP A 28 2.84 0.19 13.43
C TRP A 28 3.09 -0.54 12.12
N LEU A 29 2.82 -1.85 12.11
CA LEU A 29 2.81 -2.66 10.90
C LEU A 29 1.47 -3.38 10.76
N ALA A 30 0.70 -3.02 9.74
CA ALA A 30 -0.46 -3.78 9.31
C ALA A 30 -0.09 -4.66 8.11
N CYS A 31 -0.57 -5.91 8.09
CA CYS A 31 -0.38 -6.83 6.98
C CYS A 31 -1.74 -7.30 6.46
N ARG A 32 -1.98 -7.17 5.16
CA ARG A 32 -3.21 -7.63 4.50
C ARG A 32 -2.91 -8.66 3.43
N ARG A 33 -3.74 -9.70 3.37
CA ARG A 33 -3.81 -10.67 2.28
C ARG A 33 -5.25 -10.70 1.78
N LEU A 34 -5.42 -10.74 0.46
CA LEU A 34 -6.74 -10.96 -0.13
C LEU A 34 -7.10 -12.45 -0.02
N ASN A 35 -8.37 -12.75 0.23
CA ASN A 35 -8.86 -14.13 0.23
C ASN A 35 -8.67 -14.78 -1.15
N GLN A 36 -8.84 -13.99 -2.22
CA GLN A 36 -8.60 -14.38 -3.61
C GLN A 36 -7.90 -13.23 -4.35
N GLY A 37 -7.11 -13.56 -5.37
CA GLY A 37 -6.44 -12.56 -6.22
C GLY A 37 -5.12 -12.01 -5.67
N ARG A 38 -4.71 -10.87 -6.23
CA ARG A 38 -3.45 -10.17 -5.95
C ARG A 38 -3.69 -8.67 -5.94
N PHE A 39 -2.86 -7.93 -5.23
CA PHE A 39 -2.83 -6.48 -5.28
C PHE A 39 -2.28 -6.02 -6.64
N HIS A 40 -2.95 -5.06 -7.26
CA HIS A 40 -2.42 -4.37 -8.43
C HIS A 40 -1.25 -3.49 -7.97
N TRP A 41 -0.02 -3.94 -8.22
CA TRP A 41 1.19 -3.19 -7.87
C TRP A 41 1.82 -2.63 -9.14
N THR A 42 2.41 -1.43 -9.05
CA THR A 42 3.18 -0.85 -10.16
C THR A 42 4.63 -1.26 -10.03
N GLU A 43 5.17 -1.91 -11.05
CA GLU A 43 6.60 -2.14 -11.15
C GLU A 43 7.25 -0.87 -11.72
N GLY A 44 8.23 -0.32 -11.01
CA GLY A 44 8.89 0.93 -11.38
C GLY A 44 10.02 1.28 -10.42
N GLN A 45 10.94 2.14 -10.87
CA GLN A 45 11.99 2.66 -10.02
C GLN A 45 11.44 3.83 -9.18
N GLY A 46 11.25 3.61 -7.88
CA GLY A 46 10.84 4.64 -6.92
C GLY A 46 9.48 4.39 -6.26
N GLY A 47 9.19 5.19 -5.23
CA GLY A 47 7.90 5.19 -4.55
C GLY A 47 6.91 6.14 -5.24
N VAL A 48 5.64 5.75 -5.28
CA VAL A 48 4.54 6.61 -5.75
C VAL A 48 3.72 7.06 -4.53
N ALA A 49 3.49 8.36 -4.42
CA ALA A 49 2.55 8.90 -3.45
C ALA A 49 1.12 8.60 -3.91
N LEU A 50 0.30 8.03 -3.03
CA LEU A 50 -1.08 7.70 -3.33
C LEU A 50 -2.02 8.80 -2.84
N THR A 51 -3.03 9.11 -3.63
CA THR A 51 -4.22 9.80 -3.11
C THR A 51 -5.02 8.87 -2.19
N ARG A 52 -5.93 9.44 -1.40
CA ARG A 52 -6.80 8.62 -0.54
C ARG A 52 -7.64 7.62 -1.35
N THR A 53 -8.20 8.05 -2.48
CA THR A 53 -8.99 7.19 -3.38
C THR A 53 -8.16 6.05 -3.96
N GLN A 54 -6.91 6.33 -4.36
CA GLN A 54 -5.99 5.30 -4.85
C GLN A 54 -5.65 4.29 -3.75
N PHE A 55 -5.41 4.76 -2.52
CA PHE A 55 -5.18 3.89 -1.37
C PHE A 55 -6.39 3.00 -1.08
N ASP A 56 -7.60 3.57 -1.02
CA ASP A 56 -8.82 2.84 -0.72
C ASP A 56 -9.09 1.74 -1.77
N ALA A 57 -8.86 2.01 -3.06
CA ALA A 57 -8.94 1.01 -4.12
C ALA A 57 -7.84 -0.07 -4.00
N LEU A 58 -6.59 0.34 -3.76
CA LEU A 58 -5.47 -0.56 -3.62
C LEU A 58 -5.68 -1.56 -2.47
N VAL A 59 -6.13 -1.11 -1.29
CA VAL A 59 -6.31 -2.02 -0.15
C VAL A 59 -7.40 -3.06 -0.40
N LEU A 60 -8.37 -2.77 -1.27
CA LEU A 60 -9.39 -3.72 -1.72
C LEU A 60 -8.89 -4.67 -2.82
N GLY A 61 -7.69 -4.44 -3.36
CA GLY A 61 -7.16 -5.20 -4.49
C GLY A 61 -7.75 -4.77 -5.83
N LEU A 62 -8.27 -3.55 -5.94
CA LEU A 62 -8.79 -2.99 -7.19
C LEU A 62 -7.68 -2.24 -7.96
N PRO A 63 -7.79 -2.09 -9.28
CA PRO A 63 -6.92 -1.19 -10.05
C PRO A 63 -7.04 0.25 -9.53
N TRP A 64 -5.92 0.89 -9.22
CA TRP A 64 -5.89 2.21 -8.59
C TRP A 64 -5.16 3.26 -9.45
N GLN A 65 -4.31 2.83 -10.38
CA GLN A 65 -3.34 3.67 -11.08
C GLN A 65 -3.95 4.82 -11.89
N ARG A 66 -5.22 4.69 -12.29
CA ARG A 66 -5.95 5.68 -13.10
C ARG A 66 -6.97 6.47 -12.28
N LEU A 67 -7.02 6.27 -10.97
CA LEU A 67 -7.92 7.01 -10.08
C LEU A 67 -7.29 8.37 -9.76
N GLY A 68 -8.04 9.44 -10.04
CA GLY A 68 -7.65 10.84 -9.85
C GLY A 68 -8.89 11.69 -9.68
#